data_AF-D0RLT6-F1
#
_entry.id   AF-D0RLT6-F1
#
_cell.length_a   1.000
_cell.length_b   1.000
_cell.length_c   1.000
_cell.angle_alpha   90.00
_cell.angle_beta   90.00
_cell.angle_gamma   90.00
#
_symmetry.space_group_name_H-M   'P 1'
#
loop_
_entity.id
_entity.type
_entity.pdbx_description
1 polymer ?
#
loop_
_entity_poly.entity_id
_entity_poly.type
_entity_poly.pdbx_seq_one_letter_code
_entity_poly.pdbx_strand_id
1 'polypeptide(L)'
;MIMYDTYGFYNFAMSQHAHPRMLPEILAGSAEFREIPRRSSDDAELGALFKKLKQSDMMAKPKYNHPSIAKANLLLHAHFLREKLSPTLQGDLNLMLKKAIQLVDGMLEISVMKSWLQTTLNLMEMQQFLTQGLWFKDPPFLQLPHLTEAEVKHIVTGKNAVRSMHQYIAMKPEERKGLSGLSEEDRQEVTTVLDMMPHMELQISIGVDDEEFIAEGDIMTVTVKLTRKNVKEGDTCDLVYAPRFPYPKMERWYCIVGDVKMNHLHAFSKMTSQERVVEQRLQLQAPPKAGTYQLDIFVKSDSYVGMDLRAVAKFNVAPASTLPVFQPHPEDLELDNEPTLFEQVMNAADSSDSEEEDEDLEQEQEEAEKETEENKKDK
;
A
#
# COMPACT_ATOMS: atom_id res chain seq x y z
N MET A 1 17.96 -0.37 1.24
CA MET A 1 17.71 -1.18 0.03
C MET A 1 17.77 -2.64 0.47
N ILE A 2 16.77 -3.43 0.11
CA ILE A 2 16.67 -4.85 0.50
C ILE A 2 17.58 -5.67 -0.43
N MET A 3 18.29 -6.66 0.11
CA MET A 3 19.20 -7.51 -0.63
C MET A 3 18.44 -8.41 -1.61
N TYR A 4 19.04 -8.70 -2.77
CA TYR A 4 18.47 -9.62 -3.76
C TYR A 4 18.18 -11.01 -3.18
N ASP A 5 19.13 -11.55 -2.39
CA ASP A 5 18.97 -12.83 -1.68
C ASP A 5 17.71 -12.87 -0.79
N THR A 6 17.34 -11.74 -0.18
CA THR A 6 16.16 -11.63 0.66
C THR A 6 14.89 -11.75 -0.16
N TYR A 7 14.78 -11.03 -1.28
CA TYR A 7 13.65 -11.19 -2.20
C TYR A 7 13.57 -12.62 -2.76
N GLY A 8 14.71 -13.22 -3.13
CA GLY A 8 14.79 -14.59 -3.58
C GLY A 8 14.24 -15.58 -2.55
N PHE A 9 14.64 -15.42 -1.28
CA PHE A 9 14.14 -16.25 -0.18
C PHE A 9 12.64 -16.01 0.09
N TYR A 10 12.18 -14.76 0.15
CA TYR A 10 10.77 -14.44 0.40
C TYR A 10 9.85 -14.97 -0.72
N ASN A 11 10.27 -14.85 -1.98
CA ASN A 11 9.51 -15.37 -3.12
C ASN A 11 9.40 -16.90 -3.09
N PHE A 12 10.41 -17.60 -2.55
CA PHE A 12 10.39 -19.04 -2.34
C PHE A 12 9.54 -19.45 -1.12
N ALA A 13 9.65 -18.73 -0.01
CA ALA A 13 9.10 -19.14 1.28
C ALA A 13 7.64 -18.72 1.50
N MET A 14 7.18 -17.63 0.89
CA MET A 14 5.79 -17.15 1.01
C MET A 14 4.84 -17.86 0.06
N SER A 15 3.54 -17.86 0.42
CA SER A 15 2.46 -18.40 -0.39
C SER A 15 1.20 -17.53 -0.31
N GLN A 16 0.21 -17.79 -1.17
CA GLN A 16 -1.08 -17.10 -1.18
C GLN A 16 -1.89 -17.26 0.13
N HIS A 17 -1.57 -18.29 0.91
CA HIS A 17 -2.24 -18.63 2.16
C HIS A 17 -1.23 -18.68 3.33
N ALA A 18 -0.28 -17.73 3.34
CA ALA A 18 0.74 -17.68 4.38
C ALA A 18 0.08 -17.43 5.75
N HIS A 19 0.19 -18.41 6.63
CA HIS A 19 -0.41 -18.34 7.97
C HIS A 19 0.39 -17.38 8.86
N PRO A 20 -0.24 -16.54 9.71
CA PRO A 20 0.46 -15.56 10.56
C PRO A 20 1.59 -16.17 11.40
N ARG A 21 1.39 -17.36 11.98
CA ARG A 21 2.40 -18.10 12.75
C ARG A 21 3.69 -18.43 11.99
N MET A 22 3.69 -18.39 10.65
CA MET A 22 4.88 -18.66 9.83
C MET A 22 5.62 -17.39 9.42
N LEU A 23 4.95 -16.25 9.37
CA LEU A 23 5.52 -15.01 8.84
C LEU A 23 6.78 -14.54 9.59
N PRO A 24 6.90 -14.67 10.93
CA PRO A 24 8.14 -14.32 11.63
C PRO A 24 9.35 -15.16 11.22
N GLU A 25 9.15 -16.45 10.94
CA GLU A 25 10.24 -17.30 10.46
C GLU A 25 10.66 -16.91 9.04
N ILE A 26 9.69 -16.54 8.20
CA ILE A 26 9.99 -16.04 6.85
C ILE A 26 10.75 -14.72 6.95
N LEU A 27 10.29 -13.76 7.75
CA LEU A 27 10.98 -12.49 8.01
C LEU A 27 12.41 -12.73 8.52
N ALA A 28 12.58 -13.67 9.45
CA ALA A 28 13.87 -14.08 10.00
C ALA A 28 14.85 -14.63 8.96
N GLY A 29 14.34 -15.09 7.81
CA GLY A 29 15.12 -15.62 6.70
C GLY A 29 15.82 -14.56 5.84
N SER A 30 15.66 -13.28 6.15
CA SER A 30 16.32 -12.20 5.42
C SER A 30 17.85 -12.32 5.46
N ALA A 31 18.50 -11.95 4.36
CA ALA A 31 19.94 -11.90 4.28
C ALA A 31 20.52 -10.82 5.20
N GLU A 32 19.78 -9.73 5.45
CA GLU A 32 20.17 -8.63 6.33
C GLU A 32 20.35 -9.07 7.78
N PHE A 33 19.64 -10.12 8.22
CA PHE A 33 19.82 -10.68 9.56
C PHE A 33 21.02 -11.63 9.68
N ARG A 34 21.67 -11.99 8.57
CA ARG A 34 22.94 -12.75 8.61
C ARG A 34 24.08 -11.92 9.21
N GLU A 35 23.97 -10.60 9.18
CA GLU A 35 24.93 -9.67 9.80
C GLU A 35 24.86 -9.65 11.33
N ILE A 36 23.79 -10.20 11.93
CA ILE A 36 23.65 -10.25 13.38
C ILE A 36 24.67 -11.26 13.94
N PRO A 37 25.56 -10.82 14.86
CA PRO A 37 26.66 -11.66 15.33
C PRO A 37 26.13 -12.89 16.08
N ARG A 38 26.73 -14.05 15.81
CA ARG A 38 26.47 -15.28 16.56
C ARG A 38 27.61 -15.51 17.55
N ARG A 39 27.29 -15.41 18.84
CA ARG A 39 28.25 -15.64 19.93
C ARG A 39 27.91 -16.95 20.63
N SER A 40 28.92 -17.74 20.99
CA SER A 40 28.72 -18.97 21.77
C SER A 40 28.15 -18.71 23.17
N SER A 41 28.39 -17.50 23.71
CA SER A 41 27.77 -17.04 24.96
C SER A 41 26.24 -17.02 24.93
N ASP A 42 25.64 -16.89 23.74
CA ASP A 42 24.21 -16.74 23.57
C ASP A 42 23.48 -18.10 23.56
N ASP A 43 24.20 -19.21 23.32
CA ASP A 43 23.60 -20.52 23.02
C ASP A 43 22.75 -21.04 24.20
N ALA A 44 23.18 -20.80 25.45
CA ALA A 44 22.43 -21.23 26.64
C ALA A 44 21.09 -20.50 26.78
N GLU A 45 21.08 -19.17 26.58
CA GLU A 45 19.88 -18.34 26.65
C GLU A 45 18.92 -18.64 25.48
N LEU A 46 19.46 -18.73 24.26
CA LEU A 46 18.68 -19.10 23.06
C LEU A 46 18.06 -20.49 23.19
N GLY A 47 18.79 -21.46 23.76
CA GLY A 47 18.28 -22.80 24.02
C GLY A 47 17.13 -22.81 25.04
N ALA A 48 17.24 -22.03 26.11
CA ALA A 48 16.17 -21.87 27.10
C ALA A 48 14.94 -21.20 26.50
N LEU A 49 15.14 -20.13 25.72
CA LEU A 49 14.08 -19.42 25.00
C LEU A 49 13.36 -20.34 24.01
N PHE A 50 14.10 -21.10 23.19
CA PHE A 50 13.49 -22.06 22.26
C PHE A 50 12.63 -23.11 22.99
N LYS A 51 13.12 -23.66 24.11
CA LYS A 51 12.35 -24.63 24.91
C LYS A 51 11.06 -24.00 25.44
N LYS A 52 11.11 -22.77 25.95
CA LYS A 52 9.94 -22.03 26.45
C LYS A 52 8.92 -21.78 25.33
N LEU A 53 9.37 -21.26 24.20
CA LEU A 53 8.51 -20.95 23.05
C LEU A 53 7.82 -22.20 22.50
N LYS A 54 8.55 -23.32 22.41
CA LYS A 54 8.00 -24.61 21.98
C LYS A 54 6.94 -25.14 22.95
N GLN A 55 7.14 -24.97 24.26
CA GLN A 55 6.17 -25.41 25.28
C GLN A 55 4.89 -24.57 25.28
N SER A 56 4.98 -23.29 24.92
CA SER A 56 3.84 -22.36 24.89
C SER A 56 2.91 -22.53 23.68
N ASP A 57 3.27 -23.35 22.67
CA ASP A 57 2.61 -23.41 21.36
C ASP A 57 2.43 -22.03 20.69
N MET A 58 3.29 -21.05 21.01
CA MET A 58 3.25 -19.73 20.37
C MET A 58 4.05 -19.73 19.07
N MET A 59 5.13 -20.52 18.98
CA MET A 59 5.96 -20.64 17.79
C MET A 59 5.56 -21.88 16.97
N ALA A 60 5.41 -21.74 15.64
CA ALA A 60 5.28 -22.91 14.77
C ALA A 60 6.59 -23.72 14.74
N LYS A 61 6.53 -25.02 14.42
CA LYS A 61 7.75 -25.82 14.26
C LYS A 61 8.62 -25.18 13.16
N PRO A 62 9.87 -24.78 13.46
CA PRO A 62 10.74 -24.17 12.46
C PRO A 62 10.94 -25.10 11.27
N LYS A 63 10.84 -24.54 10.07
CA LYS A 63 11.08 -25.22 8.79
C LYS A 63 12.51 -25.06 8.30
N TYR A 64 13.18 -23.96 8.67
CA TYR A 64 14.51 -23.63 8.18
C TYR A 64 15.57 -23.83 9.27
N ASN A 65 16.60 -24.62 8.97
CA ASN A 65 17.63 -25.02 9.95
C ASN A 65 18.87 -24.13 9.95
N HIS A 66 18.89 -23.03 9.18
CA HIS A 66 20.05 -22.15 9.10
C HIS A 66 20.24 -21.40 10.44
N PRO A 67 21.45 -21.41 11.06
CA PRO A 67 21.66 -20.85 12.40
C PRO A 67 21.22 -19.38 12.56
N SER A 68 21.49 -18.53 11.56
CA SER A 68 21.07 -17.11 11.61
C SER A 68 19.55 -16.97 11.60
N ILE A 69 18.84 -17.81 10.84
CA ILE A 69 17.37 -17.80 10.78
C ILE A 69 16.80 -18.27 12.11
N ALA A 70 17.37 -19.32 12.70
CA ALA A 70 16.95 -19.81 14.01
C ALA A 70 17.11 -18.73 15.10
N LYS A 71 18.27 -18.07 15.18
CA LYS A 71 18.50 -16.97 16.13
C LYS A 71 17.52 -15.81 15.89
N ALA A 72 17.41 -15.33 14.64
CA ALA A 72 16.52 -14.23 14.30
C ALA A 72 15.05 -14.55 14.62
N ASN A 73 14.59 -15.75 14.29
CA ASN A 73 13.22 -16.18 14.54
C ASN A 73 12.90 -16.23 16.05
N LEU A 74 13.85 -16.70 16.87
CA LEU A 74 13.73 -16.67 18.33
C LEU A 74 13.64 -15.24 18.88
N LEU A 75 14.50 -14.33 18.40
CA LEU A 75 14.51 -12.94 18.85
C LEU A 75 13.23 -12.20 18.44
N LEU A 76 12.70 -12.44 17.24
CA LEU A 76 11.40 -11.89 16.82
C LEU A 76 10.26 -12.39 17.71
N HIS A 77 10.21 -13.68 18.03
CA HIS A 77 9.21 -14.22 18.95
C HIS A 77 9.37 -13.68 20.38
N ALA A 78 10.61 -13.50 20.85
CA ALA A 78 10.88 -12.85 22.14
C ALA A 78 10.32 -11.42 22.16
N HIS A 79 10.45 -10.66 21.08
CA HIS A 79 9.87 -9.33 20.93
C HIS A 79 8.34 -9.35 21.00
N PHE A 80 7.70 -10.18 20.17
CA PHE A 80 6.23 -10.29 20.13
C PHE A 80 5.63 -10.72 21.47
N LEU A 81 6.32 -11.60 22.19
CA LEU A 81 5.87 -12.15 23.48
C LEU A 81 6.42 -11.38 24.69
N ARG A 82 7.12 -10.27 24.46
CA ARG A 82 7.67 -9.38 25.51
C ARG A 82 8.60 -10.12 26.48
N GLU A 83 9.34 -11.10 25.99
CA GLU A 83 10.30 -11.87 26.76
C GLU A 83 11.50 -11.01 27.16
N LYS A 84 11.98 -11.19 28.40
CA LYS A 84 13.18 -10.50 28.86
C LYS A 84 14.41 -11.17 28.26
N LEU A 85 15.26 -10.38 27.60
CA LEU A 85 16.52 -10.80 27.02
C LEU A 85 17.71 -10.21 27.78
N SER A 86 18.86 -10.88 27.70
CA SER A 86 20.13 -10.29 28.14
C SER A 86 20.44 -9.01 27.35
N PRO A 87 21.21 -8.06 27.91
CA PRO A 87 21.56 -6.81 27.23
C PRO A 87 22.18 -7.04 25.84
N THR A 88 22.97 -8.11 25.69
CA THR A 88 23.60 -8.50 24.42
C THR A 88 22.56 -8.90 23.37
N LEU A 89 21.63 -9.82 23.70
CA LEU A 89 20.59 -10.24 22.78
C LEU A 89 19.53 -9.15 22.52
N GLN A 90 19.28 -8.28 23.51
CA GLN A 90 18.43 -7.10 23.31
C GLN A 90 19.06 -6.13 22.31
N GLY A 91 20.38 -5.92 22.36
CA GLY A 91 21.12 -5.13 21.37
C GLY A 91 20.99 -5.71 19.96
N ASP A 92 21.15 -7.02 19.83
CA ASP A 92 20.97 -7.73 18.55
C ASP A 92 19.52 -7.60 18.04
N LEU A 93 18.51 -7.76 18.91
CA LEU A 93 17.10 -7.57 18.58
C LEU A 93 16.82 -6.13 18.10
N ASN A 94 17.37 -5.12 18.78
CA ASN A 94 17.18 -3.73 18.36
C ASN A 94 17.74 -3.49 16.96
N LEU A 95 18.93 -4.04 16.63
CA LEU A 95 19.48 -3.98 15.27
C LEU A 95 18.57 -4.65 14.24
N MET A 96 17.93 -5.76 14.60
CA MET A 96 16.95 -6.42 13.74
C MET A 96 15.71 -5.55 13.53
N LEU A 97 15.12 -5.01 14.60
CA LEU A 97 13.91 -4.17 14.55
C LEU A 97 14.13 -2.92 13.68
N LYS A 98 15.35 -2.39 13.64
CA LYS A 98 15.72 -1.25 12.77
C LYS A 98 15.46 -1.54 11.30
N LYS A 99 15.73 -2.78 10.87
CA LYS A 99 15.59 -3.22 9.47
C LYS A 99 14.21 -3.84 9.21
N ALA A 100 13.57 -4.38 10.25
CA ALA A 100 12.39 -5.23 10.12
C ALA A 100 11.22 -4.57 9.37
N ILE A 101 10.96 -3.28 9.59
CA ILE A 101 9.88 -2.57 8.87
C ILE A 101 10.10 -2.56 7.36
N GLN A 102 11.33 -2.25 6.92
CA GLN A 102 11.67 -2.27 5.50
C GLN A 102 11.59 -3.69 4.93
N LEU A 103 11.99 -4.70 5.70
CA LEU A 103 11.91 -6.10 5.28
C LEU A 103 10.46 -6.57 5.12
N VAL A 104 9.55 -6.14 6.00
CA VAL A 104 8.11 -6.42 5.83
C VAL A 104 7.54 -5.69 4.62
N ASP A 105 7.96 -4.46 4.33
CA ASP A 105 7.59 -3.77 3.08
C ASP A 105 8.01 -4.61 1.84
N GLY A 106 9.18 -5.26 1.86
CA GLY A 106 9.60 -6.19 0.79
C GLY A 106 8.74 -7.47 0.70
N MET A 107 8.26 -8.00 1.83
CA MET A 107 7.30 -9.10 1.82
C MET A 107 5.94 -8.66 1.24
N LEU A 108 5.50 -7.45 1.58
CA LEU A 108 4.26 -6.85 1.07
C LEU A 108 4.32 -6.66 -0.44
N GLU A 109 5.42 -6.13 -0.98
CA GLU A 109 5.62 -5.97 -2.43
C GLU A 109 5.42 -7.28 -3.21
N ILE A 110 5.98 -8.39 -2.73
CA ILE A 110 5.79 -9.71 -3.37
C ILE A 110 4.32 -10.14 -3.27
N SER A 111 3.69 -9.99 -2.10
CA SER A 111 2.30 -10.41 -1.90
C SER A 111 1.32 -9.60 -2.76
N VAL A 112 1.58 -8.30 -2.94
CA VAL A 112 0.80 -7.39 -3.78
C VAL A 112 1.01 -7.72 -5.26
N MET A 113 2.26 -7.91 -5.70
CA MET A 113 2.59 -8.28 -7.08
C MET A 113 1.94 -9.60 -7.51
N LYS A 114 1.76 -10.54 -6.58
CA LYS A 114 1.08 -11.82 -6.83
C LYS A 114 -0.43 -11.80 -6.54
N SER A 115 -0.98 -10.63 -6.22
CA SER A 115 -2.39 -10.43 -5.87
C SER A 115 -2.89 -11.31 -4.71
N TRP A 116 -2.03 -11.58 -3.71
CA TRP A 116 -2.35 -12.42 -2.55
C TRP A 116 -3.01 -11.61 -1.42
N LEU A 117 -4.33 -11.48 -1.46
CA LEU A 117 -5.09 -10.66 -0.50
C LEU A 117 -4.86 -11.08 0.95
N GLN A 118 -5.14 -12.34 1.31
CA GLN A 118 -5.03 -12.82 2.69
C GLN A 118 -3.61 -12.67 3.25
N THR A 119 -2.59 -13.04 2.47
CA THR A 119 -1.19 -12.89 2.87
C THR A 119 -0.83 -11.42 3.09
N THR A 120 -1.29 -10.52 2.21
CA THR A 120 -1.09 -9.07 2.35
C THR A 120 -1.68 -8.55 3.67
N LEU A 121 -2.93 -8.95 3.98
CA LEU A 121 -3.60 -8.57 5.24
C LEU A 121 -2.83 -9.09 6.47
N ASN A 122 -2.39 -10.36 6.43
CA ASN A 122 -1.63 -10.98 7.53
C ASN A 122 -0.26 -10.30 7.75
N LEU A 123 0.40 -9.85 6.68
CA LEU A 123 1.67 -9.12 6.77
C LEU A 123 1.50 -7.76 7.43
N MET A 124 0.41 -7.05 7.12
CA MET A 124 0.11 -5.78 7.79
C MET A 124 -0.16 -5.96 9.27
N GLU A 125 -0.93 -6.97 9.65
CA GLU A 125 -1.17 -7.29 11.07
C GLU A 125 0.13 -7.66 11.78
N MET A 126 0.99 -8.47 11.15
CA MET A 126 2.32 -8.75 11.68
C MET A 126 3.16 -7.48 11.88
N GLN A 127 3.06 -6.50 10.96
CA GLN A 127 3.77 -5.23 11.10
C GLN A 127 3.25 -4.39 12.28
N GLN A 128 1.95 -4.40 12.54
CA GLN A 128 1.35 -3.77 13.72
C GLN A 128 1.86 -4.45 15.00
N PHE A 129 1.85 -5.80 15.03
CA PHE A 129 2.38 -6.59 16.15
C PHE A 129 3.87 -6.33 16.39
N LEU A 130 4.65 -6.16 15.33
CA LEU A 130 6.07 -5.84 15.39
C LEU A 130 6.29 -4.44 15.96
N THR A 131 5.46 -3.48 15.58
CA THR A 131 5.53 -2.11 16.08
C THR A 131 5.12 -2.03 17.56
N GLN A 132 4.02 -2.66 17.96
CA GLN A 132 3.51 -2.57 19.35
C GLN A 132 4.15 -3.58 20.31
N GLY A 133 4.94 -4.52 19.81
CA GLY A 133 5.46 -5.65 20.61
C GLY A 133 4.31 -6.46 21.19
N LEU A 134 3.45 -6.97 20.32
CA LEU A 134 2.28 -7.79 20.63
C LEU A 134 2.33 -9.09 19.85
N TRP A 135 1.48 -10.04 20.22
CA TRP A 135 1.23 -11.26 19.47
C TRP A 135 -0.19 -11.31 18.92
N PHE A 136 -0.44 -12.13 17.91
CA PHE A 136 -1.74 -12.18 17.21
C PHE A 136 -2.92 -12.63 18.09
N LYS A 137 -2.65 -13.20 19.26
CA LYS A 137 -3.68 -13.57 20.26
C LYS A 137 -3.89 -12.50 21.31
N ASP A 138 -3.02 -11.51 21.36
CA ASP A 138 -3.05 -10.50 22.40
C ASP A 138 -4.18 -9.51 22.13
N PRO A 139 -4.92 -9.11 23.17
CA PRO A 139 -5.92 -8.07 23.03
C PRO A 139 -5.25 -6.74 22.69
N PRO A 140 -5.81 -5.93 21.76
CA PRO A 140 -5.21 -4.66 21.32
C PRO A 140 -4.93 -3.68 22.47
N PHE A 141 -5.69 -3.77 23.57
CA PHE A 141 -5.56 -2.91 24.75
C PHE A 141 -4.20 -3.01 25.44
N LEU A 142 -3.43 -4.10 25.24
CA LEU A 142 -2.07 -4.25 25.78
C LEU A 142 -1.04 -3.33 25.11
N GLN A 143 -1.43 -2.56 24.09
CA GLN A 143 -0.60 -1.51 23.51
C GLN A 143 -0.62 -0.21 24.33
N LEU A 144 -1.57 -0.05 25.26
CA LEU A 144 -1.67 1.11 26.15
C LEU A 144 -0.66 1.02 27.30
N PRO A 145 -0.16 2.17 27.82
CA PRO A 145 0.72 2.19 28.99
C PRO A 145 0.04 1.57 30.20
N HIS A 146 0.81 0.98 31.11
CA HIS A 146 0.35 0.47 32.42
C HIS A 146 -0.71 -0.63 32.42
N LEU A 147 -1.21 -1.05 31.25
CA LEU A 147 -2.19 -2.11 31.14
C LEU A 147 -1.51 -3.48 31.04
N THR A 148 -1.90 -4.39 31.95
CA THR A 148 -1.58 -5.80 31.90
C THR A 148 -2.81 -6.63 31.56
N GLU A 149 -2.66 -7.96 31.48
CA GLU A 149 -3.79 -8.87 31.29
C GLU A 149 -4.89 -8.70 32.36
N ALA A 150 -4.53 -8.29 33.59
CA ALA A 150 -5.47 -8.06 34.66
C ALA A 150 -6.41 -6.88 34.35
N GLU A 151 -5.85 -5.72 33.98
CA GLU A 151 -6.62 -4.53 33.61
C GLU A 151 -7.45 -4.79 32.34
N VAL A 152 -6.86 -5.44 31.34
CA VAL A 152 -7.55 -5.76 30.09
C VAL A 152 -8.73 -6.72 30.30
N LYS A 153 -8.61 -7.66 31.24
CA LYS A 153 -9.73 -8.54 31.62
C LYS A 153 -10.94 -7.72 32.10
N HIS A 154 -10.72 -6.63 32.83
CA HIS A 154 -11.82 -5.74 33.26
C HIS A 154 -12.44 -4.94 32.10
N ILE A 155 -11.66 -4.64 31.05
CA ILE A 155 -12.15 -3.96 29.84
C ILE A 155 -13.07 -4.88 29.03
N VAL A 156 -12.65 -6.13 28.79
CA VAL A 156 -13.31 -7.03 27.83
C VAL A 156 -14.37 -7.95 28.43
N THR A 157 -14.61 -7.90 29.74
CA THR A 157 -15.58 -8.77 30.43
C THR A 157 -16.71 -8.01 31.14
N GLY A 158 -17.81 -8.72 31.41
CA GLY A 158 -18.97 -8.19 32.15
C GLY A 158 -20.02 -7.48 31.28
N LYS A 159 -21.01 -6.87 31.95
CA LYS A 159 -22.24 -6.32 31.33
C LYS A 159 -21.99 -5.17 30.34
N ASN A 160 -20.90 -4.42 30.52
CA ASN A 160 -20.46 -3.34 29.63
C ASN A 160 -19.06 -3.63 29.10
N ALA A 161 -18.84 -4.84 28.57
CA ALA A 161 -17.58 -5.24 27.97
C ALA A 161 -17.31 -4.44 26.69
N VAL A 162 -16.08 -3.94 26.55
CA VAL A 162 -15.64 -3.21 25.36
C VAL A 162 -15.17 -4.21 24.31
N ARG A 163 -15.65 -4.06 23.07
CA ARG A 163 -15.44 -5.02 21.97
C ARG A 163 -14.36 -4.60 20.99
N SER A 164 -14.00 -3.32 20.95
CA SER A 164 -12.99 -2.79 20.03
C SER A 164 -12.23 -1.61 20.64
N MET A 165 -11.04 -1.35 20.11
CA MET A 165 -10.26 -0.16 20.49
C MET A 165 -10.99 1.14 20.14
N HIS A 166 -11.67 1.18 18.98
CA HIS A 166 -12.54 2.28 18.57
C HIS A 166 -13.61 2.62 19.62
N GLN A 167 -14.28 1.60 20.18
CA GLN A 167 -15.27 1.82 21.24
C GLN A 167 -14.62 2.40 22.48
N TYR A 168 -13.42 1.93 22.86
CA TYR A 168 -12.72 2.40 24.05
C TYR A 168 -12.25 3.86 23.95
N ILE A 169 -11.74 4.25 22.78
CA ILE A 169 -11.33 5.63 22.49
C ILE A 169 -12.54 6.57 22.58
N ALA A 170 -13.69 6.18 22.03
CA ALA A 170 -14.92 6.98 22.04
C ALA A 170 -15.57 7.13 23.43
N MET A 171 -15.18 6.32 24.42
CA MET A 171 -15.70 6.42 25.78
C MET A 171 -15.07 7.59 26.53
N LYS A 172 -15.87 8.22 27.39
CA LYS A 172 -15.37 9.24 28.32
C LYS A 172 -14.41 8.64 29.35
N PRO A 173 -13.39 9.38 29.81
CA PRO A 173 -12.40 8.88 30.77
C PRO A 173 -13.02 8.22 32.01
N GLU A 174 -14.12 8.75 32.52
CA GLU A 174 -14.78 8.27 33.74
C GLU A 174 -15.51 6.92 33.55
N GLU A 175 -15.85 6.57 32.31
CA GLU A 175 -16.55 5.34 31.95
C GLU A 175 -15.59 4.19 31.60
N ARG A 176 -14.29 4.50 31.43
CA ARG A 176 -13.27 3.54 31.01
C ARG A 176 -12.95 2.56 32.13
N LYS A 177 -13.18 1.27 31.84
CA LYS A 177 -12.86 0.17 32.73
C LYS A 177 -11.38 -0.19 32.70
N GLY A 178 -10.92 -0.92 33.71
CA GLY A 178 -9.53 -1.38 33.79
C GLY A 178 -8.54 -0.34 34.28
N LEU A 179 -8.98 0.89 34.55
CA LEU A 179 -8.11 1.99 35.01
C LEU A 179 -8.21 2.25 36.52
N SER A 180 -9.15 1.61 37.22
CA SER A 180 -9.43 1.91 38.64
C SER A 180 -8.28 1.56 39.59
N GLY A 181 -7.43 0.59 39.22
CA GLY A 181 -6.26 0.19 40.02
C GLY A 181 -5.01 1.07 39.79
N LEU A 182 -5.04 1.94 38.79
CA LEU A 182 -3.92 2.81 38.42
C LEU A 182 -3.92 4.12 39.21
N SER A 183 -2.74 4.74 39.34
CA SER A 183 -2.59 6.07 39.91
C SER A 183 -3.21 7.14 38.99
N GLU A 184 -3.48 8.34 39.52
CA GLU A 184 -3.99 9.46 38.70
C GLU A 184 -3.01 9.82 37.57
N GLU A 185 -1.70 9.77 37.83
CA GLU A 185 -0.65 10.03 36.83
C GLU A 185 -0.67 8.98 35.70
N ASP A 186 -0.74 7.69 36.06
CA ASP A 186 -0.81 6.60 35.08
C ASP A 186 -2.09 6.67 34.23
N ARG A 187 -3.22 7.03 34.84
CA ARG A 187 -4.50 7.23 34.12
C ARG A 187 -4.42 8.38 33.12
N GLN A 188 -3.72 9.45 33.50
CA GLN A 188 -3.51 10.59 32.61
C GLN A 188 -2.60 10.20 31.44
N GLU A 189 -1.57 9.38 31.66
CA GLU A 189 -0.72 8.86 30.59
C GLU A 189 -1.53 8.01 29.61
N VAL A 190 -2.35 7.08 30.12
CA VAL A 190 -3.27 6.27 29.29
C VAL A 190 -4.20 7.16 28.46
N THR A 191 -4.75 8.20 29.07
CA THR A 191 -5.67 9.13 28.38
C THR A 191 -4.94 9.88 27.28
N THR A 192 -3.75 10.41 27.55
CA THR A 192 -2.91 11.10 26.56
C THR A 192 -2.61 10.19 25.37
N VAL A 193 -2.24 8.92 25.62
CA VAL A 193 -1.98 7.96 24.55
C VAL A 193 -3.23 7.64 23.74
N LEU A 194 -4.40 7.53 24.37
CA LEU A 194 -5.67 7.31 23.67
C LEU A 194 -6.04 8.50 22.76
N ASP A 195 -5.73 9.73 23.18
CA ASP A 195 -5.98 10.94 22.39
C ASP A 195 -5.02 11.04 21.19
N MET A 196 -3.80 10.52 21.32
CA MET A 196 -2.84 10.39 20.20
C MET A 196 -3.24 9.31 19.19
N MET A 197 -3.98 8.28 19.61
CA MET A 197 -4.35 7.18 18.71
C MET A 197 -5.27 7.64 17.57
N PRO A 198 -5.12 7.05 16.37
CA PRO A 198 -5.78 7.57 15.18
C PRO A 198 -7.28 7.29 15.22
N HIS A 199 -8.10 8.35 15.29
CA HIS A 199 -9.55 8.22 15.20
C HIS A 199 -10.00 8.52 13.77
N MET A 200 -10.05 7.47 12.94
CA MET A 200 -10.26 7.60 11.50
C MET A 200 -11.73 7.56 11.10
N GLU A 201 -12.12 8.52 10.25
CA GLU A 201 -13.36 8.48 9.48
C GLU A 201 -13.05 8.14 8.02
N LEU A 202 -13.77 7.15 7.48
CA LEU A 202 -13.58 6.60 6.15
C LEU A 202 -14.77 6.97 5.26
N GLN A 203 -14.46 7.61 4.13
CA GLN A 203 -15.39 7.88 3.04
C GLN A 203 -14.88 7.18 1.78
N ILE A 204 -15.78 6.51 1.08
CA ILE A 204 -15.47 5.74 -0.12
C ILE A 204 -16.44 6.15 -1.22
N SER A 205 -15.90 6.43 -2.40
CA SER A 205 -16.66 6.57 -3.64
C SER A 205 -16.04 5.70 -4.73
N ILE A 206 -16.89 5.16 -5.60
CA ILE A 206 -16.50 4.39 -6.79
C ILE A 206 -17.20 5.02 -7.98
N GLY A 207 -16.45 5.34 -9.01
CA GLY A 207 -16.99 5.91 -10.25
C GLY A 207 -15.96 5.86 -11.38
N VAL A 208 -16.36 6.28 -12.56
CA VAL A 208 -15.46 6.58 -13.69
C VAL A 208 -15.32 8.10 -13.74
N ASP A 209 -14.15 8.58 -14.19
CA ASP A 209 -13.97 10.00 -14.42
C ASP A 209 -14.82 10.43 -15.62
N ASP A 210 -15.57 11.53 -15.49
CA ASP A 210 -16.43 12.12 -16.53
C ASP A 210 -17.67 11.30 -16.97
N GLU A 211 -17.99 10.19 -16.30
CA GLU A 211 -19.19 9.38 -16.59
C GLU A 211 -20.06 9.12 -15.36
N GLU A 212 -21.39 9.09 -15.55
CA GLU A 212 -22.35 8.79 -14.47
C GLU A 212 -22.45 7.29 -14.15
N PHE A 213 -22.08 6.43 -15.09
CA PHE A 213 -22.22 4.97 -14.98
C PHE A 213 -20.86 4.31 -15.24
N ILE A 214 -20.65 3.16 -14.61
CA ILE A 214 -19.48 2.32 -14.88
C ILE A 214 -19.89 1.32 -15.95
N ALA A 215 -19.23 1.31 -17.10
CA ALA A 215 -19.49 0.33 -18.15
C ALA A 215 -18.59 -0.91 -18.07
N GLU A 216 -18.91 -1.88 -18.91
CA GLU A 216 -18.12 -3.11 -19.06
C GLU A 216 -16.70 -2.79 -19.57
N GLY A 217 -15.69 -3.10 -18.75
CA GLY A 217 -14.29 -2.95 -19.12
C GLY A 217 -13.67 -1.58 -18.89
N ASP A 218 -14.44 -0.60 -18.39
CA ASP A 218 -13.95 0.74 -18.07
C ASP A 218 -12.91 0.73 -16.95
N ILE A 219 -12.12 1.79 -16.89
CA ILE A 219 -11.22 2.04 -15.76
C ILE A 219 -12.01 2.79 -14.69
N MET A 220 -12.46 2.08 -13.66
CA MET A 220 -13.09 2.72 -12.50
C MET A 220 -12.02 3.20 -11.51
N THR A 221 -12.32 4.31 -10.85
CA THR A 221 -11.54 4.86 -9.74
C THR A 221 -12.26 4.62 -8.42
N VAL A 222 -11.61 3.92 -7.51
CA VAL A 222 -12.01 3.84 -6.10
C VAL A 222 -11.28 4.95 -5.35
N THR A 223 -12.03 5.94 -4.88
CA THR A 223 -11.50 7.04 -4.07
C THR A 223 -11.74 6.73 -2.60
N VAL A 224 -10.66 6.68 -1.83
CA VAL A 224 -10.67 6.46 -0.39
C VAL A 224 -10.19 7.72 0.29
N LYS A 225 -11.11 8.39 0.99
CA LYS A 225 -10.83 9.60 1.76
C LYS A 225 -10.87 9.28 3.24
N LEU A 226 -9.76 9.59 3.90
CA LEU A 226 -9.51 9.36 5.31
C LEU A 226 -9.42 10.69 6.03
N THR A 227 -10.22 10.86 7.09
CA THR A 227 -10.20 12.06 7.94
C THR A 227 -9.85 11.67 9.37
N ARG A 228 -8.76 12.23 9.90
CA ARG A 228 -8.32 12.07 11.30
C ARG A 228 -9.13 12.99 12.19
N LYS A 229 -9.99 12.44 13.03
CA LYS A 229 -10.83 13.22 13.97
C LYS A 229 -10.06 13.73 15.18
N ASN A 230 -8.97 13.05 15.55
CA ASN A 230 -8.11 13.41 16.68
C ASN A 230 -7.10 14.52 16.34
N VAL A 231 -6.84 14.80 15.06
CA VAL A 231 -5.91 15.85 14.61
C VAL A 231 -6.70 17.10 14.25
N LYS A 232 -6.29 18.28 14.74
CA LYS A 232 -6.96 19.56 14.42
C LYS A 232 -6.69 19.98 12.97
N GLU A 233 -7.50 20.91 12.47
CA GLU A 233 -7.32 21.45 11.13
C GLU A 233 -6.02 22.27 11.05
N GLY A 234 -5.18 21.98 10.05
CA GLY A 234 -3.85 22.58 9.90
C GLY A 234 -2.72 21.86 10.65
N ASP A 235 -3.04 20.93 11.54
CA ASP A 235 -2.05 20.14 12.28
C ASP A 235 -1.74 18.80 11.58
N THR A 236 -0.61 18.21 11.96
CA THR A 236 -0.21 16.84 11.57
C THR A 236 -0.30 15.90 12.77
N CYS A 237 -0.48 14.60 12.54
CA CYS A 237 -0.44 13.62 13.62
C CYS A 237 0.95 13.50 14.27
N ASP A 238 0.93 13.10 15.53
CA ASP A 238 2.13 12.84 16.33
C ASP A 238 2.83 11.52 15.93
N LEU A 239 4.03 11.33 16.46
CA LEU A 239 4.73 10.04 16.37
C LEU A 239 3.89 8.92 16.97
N VAL A 240 4.05 7.72 16.41
CA VAL A 240 3.42 6.51 16.91
C VAL A 240 3.89 6.24 18.34
N TYR A 241 2.94 6.08 19.26
CA TYR A 241 3.22 5.53 20.58
C TYR A 241 3.54 4.04 20.45
N ALA A 242 4.82 3.70 20.55
CA ALA A 242 5.33 2.33 20.44
C ALA A 242 6.54 2.14 21.38
N PRO A 243 6.36 2.10 22.70
CA PRO A 243 7.47 2.07 23.67
C PRO A 243 8.37 0.83 23.56
N ARG A 244 7.91 -0.23 22.90
CA ARG A 244 8.68 -1.46 22.66
C ARG A 244 9.41 -1.45 21.33
N PHE A 245 9.14 -0.49 20.45
CA PHE A 245 9.87 -0.31 19.22
C PHE A 245 10.98 0.72 19.45
N PRO A 246 12.27 0.35 19.29
CA PRO A 246 13.38 1.17 19.75
C PRO A 246 13.65 2.42 18.89
N TYR A 247 12.86 2.68 17.86
CA TYR A 247 13.06 3.78 16.92
C TYR A 247 11.78 4.61 16.77
N PRO A 248 11.90 5.94 16.60
CA PRO A 248 10.74 6.77 16.32
C PRO A 248 10.11 6.35 14.99
N LYS A 249 8.77 6.37 14.94
CA LYS A 249 8.01 5.93 13.78
C LYS A 249 6.86 6.90 13.53
N MET A 250 6.73 7.32 12.28
CA MET A 250 5.55 8.01 11.78
C MET A 250 4.50 6.99 11.39
N GLU A 251 3.23 7.31 11.60
CA GLU A 251 2.16 6.41 11.19
C GLU A 251 2.09 6.30 9.66
N ARG A 252 1.77 5.11 9.18
CA ARG A 252 1.48 4.88 7.75
C ARG A 252 0.21 4.05 7.65
N TRP A 253 -0.55 4.30 6.60
CA TRP A 253 -1.80 3.62 6.32
C TRP A 253 -1.74 2.93 4.97
N TYR A 254 -2.34 1.76 4.88
CA TYR A 254 -2.47 1.03 3.62
C TYR A 254 -3.93 0.97 3.22
N CYS A 255 -4.21 1.29 1.96
CA CYS A 255 -5.51 1.09 1.34
C CYS A 255 -5.45 -0.11 0.42
N ILE A 256 -6.31 -1.09 0.66
CA ILE A 256 -6.36 -2.35 -0.08
C ILE A 256 -7.77 -2.52 -0.62
N VAL A 257 -7.87 -2.81 -1.91
CA VAL A 257 -9.11 -3.17 -2.58
C VAL A 257 -8.97 -4.62 -3.05
N GLY A 258 -9.89 -5.49 -2.64
CA GLY A 258 -9.83 -6.90 -2.98
C GLY A 258 -11.19 -7.59 -2.95
N ASP A 259 -11.20 -8.86 -3.32
CA ASP A 259 -12.34 -9.76 -3.18
C ASP A 259 -11.96 -10.88 -2.19
N VAL A 260 -12.63 -10.90 -1.04
CA VAL A 260 -12.40 -11.92 -0.01
C VAL A 260 -12.81 -13.32 -0.45
N LYS A 261 -13.85 -13.45 -1.29
CA LYS A 261 -14.32 -14.76 -1.78
C LYS A 261 -13.32 -15.38 -2.74
N MET A 262 -12.73 -14.56 -3.62
CA MET A 262 -11.71 -15.01 -4.57
C MET A 262 -10.29 -15.02 -3.97
N ASN A 263 -10.11 -14.47 -2.77
CA ASN A 263 -8.80 -14.21 -2.16
C ASN A 263 -7.84 -13.51 -3.14
N HIS A 264 -8.36 -12.48 -3.81
CA HIS A 264 -7.65 -11.75 -4.85
C HIS A 264 -7.55 -10.27 -4.48
N LEU A 265 -6.33 -9.73 -4.60
CA LEU A 265 -6.06 -8.32 -4.38
C LEU A 265 -6.08 -7.59 -5.72
N HIS A 266 -6.99 -6.61 -5.85
CA HIS A 266 -7.18 -5.81 -7.05
C HIS A 266 -6.28 -4.59 -7.06
N ALA A 267 -6.23 -3.87 -5.94
CA ALA A 267 -5.42 -2.66 -5.82
C ALA A 267 -4.84 -2.51 -4.42
N PHE A 268 -3.69 -1.86 -4.35
CA PHE A 268 -2.97 -1.56 -3.12
C PHE A 268 -2.36 -0.18 -3.23
N SER A 269 -2.47 0.62 -2.18
CA SER A 269 -1.74 1.87 -2.07
C SER A 269 -1.27 2.10 -0.63
N LYS A 270 -0.14 2.79 -0.51
CA LYS A 270 0.51 3.16 0.75
C LYS A 270 0.42 4.67 0.92
N MET A 271 -0.23 5.10 2.00
CA MET A 271 -0.38 6.49 2.40
C MET A 271 0.60 6.82 3.52
N THR A 272 1.45 7.82 3.28
CA THR A 272 2.47 8.29 4.24
C THR A 272 2.21 9.72 4.73
N SER A 273 1.14 10.38 4.25
CA SER A 273 0.79 11.73 4.68
C SER A 273 0.31 11.73 6.14
N GLN A 274 0.83 12.71 6.90
CA GLN A 274 0.49 12.95 8.31
C GLN A 274 -0.59 14.02 8.48
N GLU A 275 -1.11 14.57 7.38
CA GLU A 275 -2.13 15.63 7.40
C GLU A 275 -3.48 15.11 7.92
N ARG A 276 -4.34 16.01 8.39
CA ARG A 276 -5.68 15.63 8.88
C ARG A 276 -6.51 14.85 7.86
N VAL A 277 -6.48 15.25 6.59
CA VAL A 277 -7.27 14.64 5.52
C VAL A 277 -6.32 14.07 4.47
N VAL A 278 -6.52 12.80 4.12
CA VAL A 278 -5.75 12.14 3.07
C VAL A 278 -6.71 11.47 2.10
N GLU A 279 -6.53 11.74 0.83
CA GLU A 279 -7.30 11.13 -0.25
C GLU A 279 -6.40 10.27 -1.11
N GLN A 280 -6.83 9.06 -1.39
CA GLN A 280 -6.13 8.13 -2.26
C GLN A 280 -7.08 7.61 -3.33
N ARG A 281 -6.69 7.77 -4.59
CA ARG A 281 -7.40 7.25 -5.76
C ARG A 281 -6.69 5.98 -6.22
N LEU A 282 -7.45 4.89 -6.38
CA LEU A 282 -6.96 3.62 -6.90
C LEU A 282 -7.77 3.27 -8.15
N GLN A 283 -7.09 3.13 -9.28
CA GLN A 283 -7.71 2.74 -10.54
C GLN A 283 -7.70 1.22 -10.69
N LEU A 284 -8.82 0.67 -11.14
CA LEU A 284 -8.97 -0.74 -11.49
C LEU A 284 -9.91 -0.92 -12.67
N GLN A 285 -9.74 -2.03 -13.39
CA GLN A 285 -10.62 -2.36 -14.49
C GLN A 285 -11.96 -2.91 -13.98
N ALA A 286 -13.04 -2.42 -14.56
CA ALA A 286 -14.38 -2.90 -14.31
C ALA A 286 -14.54 -4.34 -14.83
N PRO A 287 -15.34 -5.17 -14.13
CA PRO A 287 -15.67 -6.50 -14.62
C PRO A 287 -16.24 -6.46 -16.06
N PRO A 288 -15.91 -7.46 -16.91
CA PRO A 288 -16.30 -7.47 -18.32
C PRO A 288 -17.75 -7.88 -18.56
N LYS A 289 -18.57 -7.98 -17.52
CA LYS A 289 -19.97 -8.37 -17.61
C LYS A 289 -20.81 -7.39 -16.81
N ALA A 290 -21.93 -6.98 -17.37
CA ALA A 290 -22.91 -6.17 -16.67
C ALA A 290 -23.45 -6.91 -15.45
N GLY A 291 -23.65 -6.17 -14.36
CA GLY A 291 -24.16 -6.73 -13.11
C GLY A 291 -23.77 -5.91 -11.87
N THR A 292 -24.27 -6.36 -10.72
CA THR A 292 -23.90 -5.78 -9.42
C THR A 292 -22.69 -6.52 -8.86
N TYR A 293 -21.65 -5.77 -8.56
CA TYR A 293 -20.41 -6.28 -7.96
C TYR A 293 -20.20 -5.67 -6.58
N GLN A 294 -19.31 -6.30 -5.81
CA GLN A 294 -18.90 -5.83 -4.50
C GLN A 294 -17.39 -5.92 -4.38
N LEU A 295 -16.78 -4.92 -3.76
CA LEU A 295 -15.37 -4.92 -3.39
C LEU A 295 -15.24 -4.77 -1.88
N ASP A 296 -14.30 -5.52 -1.31
CA ASP A 296 -13.88 -5.37 0.07
C ASP A 296 -12.73 -4.35 0.12
N ILE A 297 -12.96 -3.26 0.83
CA ILE A 297 -11.98 -2.19 1.03
C ILE A 297 -11.46 -2.29 2.46
N PHE A 298 -10.16 -2.48 2.60
CA PHE A 298 -9.47 -2.51 3.88
C PHE A 298 -8.55 -1.31 3.98
N VAL A 299 -8.68 -0.58 5.08
CA VAL A 299 -7.76 0.48 5.46
C VAL A 299 -7.06 0.04 6.72
N LYS A 300 -5.77 -0.29 6.63
CA LYS A 300 -5.02 -0.87 7.74
C LYS A 300 -3.89 0.05 8.18
N SER A 301 -3.76 0.20 9.49
CA SER A 301 -2.62 0.91 10.09
C SER A 301 -1.38 0.02 9.98
N ASP A 302 -0.21 0.62 9.82
CA ASP A 302 1.04 -0.12 9.89
C ASP A 302 1.59 -0.26 11.33
N SER A 303 0.93 0.42 12.28
CA SER A 303 1.49 0.72 13.60
C SER A 303 0.58 0.37 14.76
N TYR A 304 -0.73 0.62 14.66
CA TYR A 304 -1.67 0.39 15.76
C TYR A 304 -2.52 -0.84 15.51
N VAL A 305 -2.68 -1.68 16.53
CA VAL A 305 -3.52 -2.89 16.47
C VAL A 305 -4.97 -2.51 16.79
N GLY A 306 -5.93 -3.07 16.06
CA GLY A 306 -7.36 -2.88 16.34
C GLY A 306 -7.94 -1.53 15.87
N MET A 307 -7.15 -0.77 15.09
CA MET A 307 -7.53 0.52 14.48
C MET A 307 -7.84 0.40 12.99
N ASP A 308 -7.89 -0.82 12.46
CA ASP A 308 -8.19 -1.07 11.06
C ASP A 308 -9.66 -0.83 10.74
N LEU A 309 -9.92 -0.33 9.54
CA LEU A 309 -11.25 -0.14 9.00
C LEU A 309 -11.50 -1.11 7.85
N ARG A 310 -12.75 -1.55 7.74
CA ARG A 310 -13.23 -2.37 6.63
C ARG A 310 -14.57 -1.84 6.16
N ALA A 311 -14.72 -1.73 4.86
CA ALA A 311 -15.98 -1.41 4.21
C ALA A 311 -16.22 -2.37 3.03
N VAL A 312 -17.50 -2.58 2.71
CA VAL A 312 -17.90 -3.29 1.50
C VAL A 312 -18.60 -2.28 0.61
N ALA A 313 -18.02 -2.01 -0.56
CA ALA A 313 -18.58 -1.09 -1.53
C ALA A 313 -19.25 -1.89 -2.65
N LYS A 314 -20.52 -1.60 -2.91
CA LYS A 314 -21.29 -2.20 -4.00
C LYS A 314 -21.38 -1.20 -5.15
N PHE A 315 -21.23 -1.68 -6.37
CA PHE A 315 -21.35 -0.86 -7.57
C PHE A 315 -22.01 -1.68 -8.68
N ASN A 316 -22.58 -0.99 -9.66
CA ASN A 316 -23.23 -1.60 -10.80
C ASN A 316 -22.43 -1.32 -12.06
N VAL A 317 -22.24 -2.35 -12.86
CA VAL A 317 -21.66 -2.27 -14.20
C VAL A 317 -22.82 -2.30 -15.20
N ALA A 318 -22.95 -1.24 -15.98
CA ALA A 318 -23.90 -1.12 -17.08
C ALA A 318 -23.37 -1.86 -18.32
N PRO A 319 -24.24 -2.48 -19.13
CA PRO A 319 -23.81 -3.07 -20.39
C PRO A 319 -23.32 -1.98 -21.35
N ALA A 320 -22.26 -2.28 -22.11
CA ALA A 320 -21.67 -1.33 -23.05
C ALA A 320 -22.67 -0.79 -24.11
N SER A 321 -23.76 -1.54 -24.37
CA SER A 321 -24.84 -1.15 -25.27
C SER A 321 -25.77 -0.05 -24.76
N THR A 322 -25.72 0.28 -23.47
CA THR A 322 -26.54 1.35 -22.86
C THR A 322 -25.80 2.67 -22.68
N LEU A 323 -24.50 2.72 -23.01
CA LEU A 323 -23.76 3.97 -22.98
C LEU A 323 -24.28 4.90 -24.07
N PRO A 324 -24.39 6.21 -23.79
CA PRO A 324 -24.67 7.19 -24.83
C PRO A 324 -23.60 7.06 -25.91
N VAL A 325 -24.04 6.94 -27.16
CA VAL A 325 -23.13 6.95 -28.32
C VAL A 325 -22.32 8.23 -28.23
N PHE A 326 -20.99 8.11 -28.19
CA PHE A 326 -20.10 9.25 -28.28
C PHE A 326 -20.52 10.10 -29.49
N GLN A 327 -21.01 11.31 -29.24
CA GLN A 327 -21.25 12.31 -30.27
C GLN A 327 -20.01 13.20 -30.25
N PRO A 328 -19.11 13.10 -31.24
CA PRO A 328 -17.99 14.01 -31.34
C PRO A 328 -18.52 15.44 -31.37
N HIS A 329 -17.84 16.37 -30.71
CA HIS A 329 -18.20 17.78 -30.80
C HIS A 329 -18.10 18.20 -32.28
N PRO A 330 -19.02 19.03 -32.82
CA PRO A 330 -18.95 19.45 -34.21
C PRO A 330 -17.61 20.11 -34.58
N GLU A 331 -16.96 20.79 -33.62
CA GLU A 331 -15.61 21.35 -33.82
C GLU A 331 -14.53 20.26 -33.96
N ASP A 332 -14.67 19.11 -33.29
CA ASP A 332 -13.74 17.98 -33.44
C ASP A 332 -13.90 17.30 -34.81
N LEU A 333 -15.12 17.28 -35.35
CA LEU A 333 -15.40 16.81 -36.71
C LEU A 333 -14.90 17.79 -37.77
N GLU A 334 -14.85 19.09 -37.46
CA GLU A 334 -14.30 20.12 -38.35
C GLU A 334 -12.77 20.06 -38.41
N LEU A 335 -12.09 19.72 -37.31
CA LEU A 335 -10.64 19.50 -37.26
C LEU A 335 -10.16 18.36 -38.17
N ASP A 336 -10.96 17.31 -38.36
CA ASP A 336 -10.67 16.23 -39.32
C ASP A 336 -10.81 16.68 -40.79
N ASN A 337 -11.53 17.78 -41.03
CA ASN A 337 -11.67 18.40 -42.35
C ASN A 337 -10.64 19.52 -42.58
N GLU A 338 -9.88 19.92 -41.55
CA GLU A 338 -8.78 20.86 -41.72
C GLU A 338 -7.59 20.15 -42.35
N PRO A 339 -7.01 20.70 -43.43
CA PRO A 339 -5.84 20.11 -44.04
C PRO A 339 -4.71 20.06 -43.02
N THR A 340 -4.11 18.89 -42.86
CA THR A 340 -3.03 18.69 -41.90
C THR A 340 -1.85 19.61 -42.24
N LEU A 341 -1.01 19.93 -41.26
CA LEU A 341 0.19 20.74 -41.49
C LEU A 341 1.07 20.18 -42.62
N PHE A 342 1.05 18.86 -42.82
CA PHE A 342 1.74 18.17 -43.90
C PHE A 342 1.08 18.42 -45.27
N GLU A 343 -0.25 18.35 -45.36
CA GLU A 343 -1.01 18.67 -46.58
C GLU A 343 -0.91 20.15 -46.95
N GLN A 344 -0.87 21.05 -45.96
CA GLN A 344 -0.66 22.48 -46.20
C GLN A 344 0.73 22.76 -46.80
N VAL A 345 1.77 22.06 -46.31
CA VAL A 345 3.13 22.19 -46.85
C VAL A 345 3.25 21.57 -48.25
N MET A 346 2.61 20.43 -48.49
CA MET A 346 2.59 19.81 -49.83
C MET A 346 1.80 20.64 -50.85
N ASN A 347 0.63 21.16 -50.48
CA ASN A 347 -0.14 22.05 -51.35
C ASN A 347 0.58 23.38 -51.60
N ALA A 348 1.30 23.91 -50.60
CA ALA A 348 2.15 25.09 -50.78
C ALA A 348 3.34 24.81 -51.70
N ALA A 349 3.96 23.63 -51.60
CA ALA A 349 5.04 23.20 -52.48
C ALA A 349 4.56 22.99 -53.93
N ASP A 350 3.43 22.30 -54.13
CA ASP A 350 2.81 22.11 -55.46
C ASP A 350 2.37 23.44 -56.08
N SER A 351 1.93 24.42 -55.28
CA SER A 351 1.58 25.77 -55.78
C SER A 351 2.80 26.65 -56.10
N SER A 352 4.00 26.24 -55.68
CA SER A 352 5.24 26.98 -55.94
C SER A 352 6.10 26.41 -57.07
N ASP A 353 5.70 25.27 -57.66
CA ASP A 353 6.50 24.52 -58.64
C ASP A 353 5.82 24.41 -60.02
N SER A 354 4.81 25.25 -60.31
CA SER A 354 4.06 25.21 -61.58
C SER A 354 4.00 26.54 -62.35
N GLU A 355 4.87 27.51 -62.06
CA GLU A 355 4.90 28.79 -62.81
C GLU A 355 6.29 29.18 -63.38
N GLU A 356 7.29 28.30 -63.44
CA GLU A 356 8.61 28.66 -64.01
C GLU A 356 9.27 27.63 -64.97
N GLU A 357 8.54 26.69 -65.60
CA GLU A 357 9.16 25.79 -66.60
C GLU A 357 8.47 25.71 -67.98
N ASP A 358 7.58 26.65 -68.35
CA ASP A 358 6.92 26.66 -69.67
C ASP A 358 7.26 27.88 -70.57
N GLU A 359 8.18 28.78 -70.19
CA GLU A 359 8.58 29.92 -71.06
C GLU A 359 9.92 29.77 -71.81
N ASP A 360 10.73 28.75 -71.50
CA ASP A 360 12.07 28.61 -72.11
C ASP A 360 12.13 27.66 -73.34
N LEU A 361 11.04 26.97 -73.70
CA LEU A 361 11.02 26.07 -74.87
C LEU A 361 10.46 26.70 -76.16
N GLU A 362 9.85 27.88 -76.10
CA GLU A 362 9.38 28.60 -77.31
C GLU A 362 10.42 29.60 -77.85
N GLN A 363 11.39 30.05 -77.06
CA GLN A 363 12.42 31.00 -77.53
C GLN A 363 13.58 30.33 -78.29
N GLU A 364 13.90 29.05 -78.03
CA GLU A 364 14.95 28.34 -78.80
C GLU A 364 14.48 27.88 -80.20
N GLN A 365 13.16 27.82 -80.46
CA GLN A 365 12.64 27.48 -81.80
C GLN A 365 12.51 28.69 -82.73
N GLU A 366 12.30 29.91 -82.21
CA GLU A 366 12.23 31.12 -83.04
C GLU A 366 13.61 31.70 -83.43
N GLU A 367 14.68 31.42 -82.68
CA GLU A 367 16.04 31.84 -83.06
C GLU A 367 16.70 30.90 -84.09
N ALA A 368 16.33 29.61 -84.13
CA ALA A 368 16.85 28.66 -85.11
C ALA A 368 16.29 28.87 -86.54
N GLU A 369 15.07 29.41 -86.68
CA GLU A 369 14.47 29.71 -87.99
C GLU A 369 14.92 31.06 -88.57
N LYS A 370 15.41 32.01 -87.75
CA LYS A 370 15.92 33.30 -88.24
C LYS A 370 17.37 33.24 -88.74
N GLU A 371 18.21 32.33 -88.24
CA GLU A 371 19.56 32.11 -88.78
C GLU A 371 19.59 31.33 -90.11
N THR A 372 18.49 30.67 -90.50
CA THR A 372 18.42 29.94 -91.78
C THR A 372 17.92 30.78 -92.97
N GLU A 373 17.27 31.93 -92.74
CA GLU A 373 16.82 32.82 -93.82
C GLU A 373 17.82 33.95 -94.19
N GLU A 374 18.75 34.35 -93.32
CA GLU A 374 19.77 35.35 -93.68
C GLU A 374 20.96 34.77 -94.47
N ASN A 375 21.17 33.44 -94.47
CA ASN A 375 22.25 32.79 -95.23
C ASN A 375 21.89 32.39 -96.68
N LYS A 376 20.73 32.83 -97.21
CA LYS A 376 20.32 32.58 -98.60
C LYS A 376 20.28 33.80 -99.52
N LYS A 377 20.81 34.96 -99.08
CA LYS A 377 20.88 36.17 -99.92
C LYS A 377 22.27 36.69 -100.29
N ASP A 378 23.36 36.05 -99.87
CA ASP A 378 24.71 36.35 -100.38
C ASP A 378 25.62 35.11 -100.42
N LYS A 379 25.38 34.21 -101.40
CA LYS A 379 26.41 33.47 -102.18
C LYS A 379 25.83 32.48 -103.18
#